data_AF-A0A5E4HM91-F1
#
_entry.id   AF-A0A5E4HM91-F1
#
_cell.length_a   1.000
_cell.length_b   1.000
_cell.length_c   1.000
_cell.angle_alpha   90.00
_cell.angle_beta   90.00
_cell.angle_gamma   90.00
#
_symmetry.space_group_name_H-M   'P 1'
#
loop_
_entity.id
_entity.type
_entity.pdbx_description
1 polymer ?
#
loop_
_entity_poly.entity_id
_entity_poly.type
_entity_poly.pdbx_seq_one_letter_code
_entity_poly.pdbx_strand_id
1 'polypeptide(L)'
;MRFMKDGKRYYRMDGHDCISVTTLLHHYIPEEPRLVRWKQTTENWEKVLNDSATAGTLVHYRIACHFAQTNGLPAPNLELEGGLTPEIVRKVEDCMKLFDSLMAARKMAPEALEIECYHRKLLYAGSMDWLGLFDGKRAVVDFKTSKGIFDNHRAQVVAYKRALMSDPKFRGDEPICVIIAMNPVIGLKVEVLDAWGEGRAADLFWQAFDTYQKSERPVIRHVPEDWF
;
A
#
# COMPACT_ATOMS: atom_id res chain seq x y z
N MET A 1 8.56 9.03 -10.32
CA MET A 1 8.99 7.88 -11.17
C MET A 1 9.52 6.76 -10.29
N ARG A 2 8.94 5.56 -10.38
CA ARG A 2 9.37 4.36 -9.65
C ARG A 2 10.56 3.67 -10.35
N PHE A 3 11.53 3.17 -9.59
CA PHE A 3 12.68 2.41 -10.12
C PHE A 3 13.26 1.43 -9.08
N MET A 4 14.12 0.50 -9.54
CA MET A 4 14.83 -0.45 -8.69
C MET A 4 16.31 -0.05 -8.54
N LYS A 5 16.85 -0.17 -7.33
CA LYS A 5 18.27 0.06 -7.00
C LYS A 5 18.69 -0.96 -5.94
N ASP A 6 19.71 -1.77 -6.21
CA ASP A 6 20.22 -2.80 -5.29
C ASP A 6 19.12 -3.75 -4.74
N GLY A 7 18.20 -4.17 -5.62
CA GLY A 7 17.06 -5.02 -5.25
C GLY A 7 15.97 -4.34 -4.41
N LYS A 8 16.08 -3.03 -4.17
CA LYS A 8 15.15 -2.21 -3.39
C LYS A 8 14.37 -1.27 -4.30
N ARG A 9 13.09 -1.03 -3.99
CA ARG A 9 12.23 -0.13 -4.75
C ARG A 9 12.35 1.29 -4.22
N TYR A 10 12.57 2.23 -5.14
CA TYR A 10 12.65 3.66 -4.89
C TYR A 10 11.69 4.44 -5.79
N TYR A 11 11.44 5.69 -5.42
CA TYR A 11 10.75 6.70 -6.21
C TYR A 11 11.67 7.90 -6.37
N ARG A 12 11.76 8.44 -7.59
CA ARG A 12 12.37 9.75 -7.85
C ARG A 12 11.29 10.82 -7.68
N MET A 13 11.40 11.63 -6.64
CA MET A 13 10.49 12.73 -6.30
C MET A 13 11.29 14.02 -6.07
N ASP A 14 10.93 15.11 -6.75
CA ASP A 14 11.61 16.40 -6.64
C ASP A 14 13.15 16.33 -6.78
N GLY A 15 13.66 15.41 -7.61
CA GLY A 15 15.10 15.21 -7.79
C GLY A 15 15.77 14.33 -6.72
N HIS A 16 15.04 13.88 -5.70
CA HIS A 16 15.55 13.01 -4.64
C HIS A 16 15.10 11.56 -4.81
N ASP A 17 15.97 10.63 -4.42
CA ASP A 17 15.64 9.21 -4.32
C ASP A 17 14.95 8.94 -2.98
N CYS A 18 13.68 8.56 -3.02
CA CYS A 18 12.87 8.21 -1.87
C CYS A 18 12.68 6.69 -1.78
N ILE A 19 13.05 6.07 -0.66
CA ILE A 19 12.83 4.63 -0.46
C ILE A 19 11.33 4.31 -0.41
N SER A 20 10.90 3.21 -1.01
CA SER A 20 9.48 2.84 -0.94
C SER A 20 9.08 2.36 0.46
N VAL A 21 7.88 2.72 0.91
CA VAL A 21 7.29 2.23 2.17
C VAL A 21 7.26 0.70 2.22
N THR A 22 6.90 0.05 1.10
CA THR A 22 6.87 -1.42 1.06
C THR A 22 8.26 -2.03 1.17
N THR A 23 9.29 -1.44 0.56
CA THR A 23 10.68 -1.87 0.76
C THR A 23 11.13 -1.66 2.20
N LEU A 24 10.79 -0.53 2.83
CA LEU A 24 11.10 -0.29 4.24
C LEU A 24 10.56 -1.43 5.11
N LEU A 25 9.27 -1.72 4.96
CA LEU A 25 8.59 -2.73 5.79
C LEU A 25 9.06 -4.15 5.48
N HIS A 26 9.36 -4.49 4.22
CA HIS A 26 9.76 -5.86 3.85
C HIS A 26 11.24 -6.16 4.16
N HIS A 27 12.14 -5.18 4.07
CA HIS A 27 13.58 -5.43 4.23
C HIS A 27 14.09 -5.14 5.64
N TYR A 28 13.40 -4.29 6.41
CA TYR A 28 13.90 -3.81 7.71
C TYR A 28 13.02 -4.19 8.89
N ILE A 29 11.94 -4.93 8.65
CA ILE A 29 11.22 -5.68 9.68
C ILE A 29 11.52 -7.17 9.49
N PRO A 30 11.85 -7.91 10.56
CA PRO A 30 12.03 -9.35 10.48
C PRO A 30 10.81 -10.04 9.87
N GLU A 31 11.06 -10.96 8.94
CA GLU A 31 10.00 -11.74 8.34
C GLU A 31 9.26 -12.56 9.41
N GLU A 32 7.94 -12.63 9.30
CA GLU A 32 7.12 -13.30 10.30
C GLU A 32 7.46 -14.81 10.34
N PRO A 33 7.68 -15.41 11.53
CA PRO A 33 8.17 -16.78 11.64
C PRO A 33 7.31 -17.86 10.94
N ARG A 34 5.98 -17.69 10.87
CA ARG A 34 5.09 -18.60 10.13
C ARG A 34 5.29 -18.46 8.62
N LEU A 35 5.57 -17.27 8.10
CA LEU A 35 5.91 -17.10 6.68
C LEU A 35 7.24 -17.78 6.35
N VAL A 36 8.26 -17.63 7.21
CA VAL A 36 9.54 -18.35 7.07
C VAL A 36 9.32 -19.85 7.05
N ARG A 37 8.56 -20.38 8.03
CA ARG A 37 8.24 -21.82 8.11
C ARG A 37 7.47 -22.30 6.89
N TRP A 38 6.50 -21.51 6.41
CA TRP A 38 5.72 -21.84 5.23
C TRP A 38 6.59 -21.96 3.97
N LYS A 39 7.57 -21.06 3.77
CA LYS A 39 8.52 -21.13 2.65
C LYS A 39 9.38 -22.40 2.70
N GLN A 40 9.76 -22.86 3.91
CA GLN A 40 10.54 -24.08 4.09
C GLN A 40 9.75 -25.36 3.75
N THR A 41 8.43 -25.33 3.90
CA THR A 41 7.56 -26.52 3.71
C THR A 41 6.75 -26.49 2.42
N THR A 42 6.81 -25.40 1.64
CA THR A 42 6.01 -25.23 0.42
C THR A 42 6.91 -25.31 -0.80
N GLU A 43 6.70 -26.34 -1.60
CA GLU A 43 7.35 -26.46 -2.90
C GLU A 43 6.92 -25.31 -3.82
N ASN A 44 7.86 -24.76 -4.61
CA ASN A 44 7.62 -23.66 -5.54
C ASN A 44 6.97 -22.42 -4.89
N TRP A 45 7.28 -22.14 -3.61
CA TRP A 45 6.72 -21.00 -2.87
C TRP A 45 6.94 -19.66 -3.60
N GLU A 46 8.04 -19.48 -4.32
CA GLU A 46 8.32 -18.29 -5.12
C GLU A 46 7.26 -18.06 -6.19
N LYS A 47 6.88 -19.12 -6.92
CA LYS A 47 5.80 -19.06 -7.90
C LYS A 47 4.48 -18.70 -7.23
N VAL A 48 4.17 -19.30 -6.08
CA VAL A 48 2.94 -19.01 -5.33
C VAL A 48 2.87 -17.56 -4.87
N LEU A 49 4.00 -16.99 -4.43
CA LEU A 49 4.10 -15.57 -4.09
C LEU A 49 3.96 -14.68 -5.32
N ASN A 50 4.62 -15.03 -6.43
CA ASN A 50 4.53 -14.27 -7.68
C ASN A 50 3.09 -14.26 -8.21
N ASP A 51 2.45 -15.42 -8.34
CA ASP A 51 1.05 -15.51 -8.76
C ASP A 51 0.13 -14.71 -7.82
N SER A 52 0.41 -14.73 -6.51
CA SER A 52 -0.35 -13.95 -5.53
C SER A 52 -0.17 -12.44 -5.71
N ALA A 53 1.04 -11.99 -6.05
CA ALA A 53 1.36 -10.59 -6.33
C ALA A 53 0.74 -10.12 -7.66
N THR A 54 0.81 -10.94 -8.71
CA THR A 54 0.14 -10.69 -10.00
C THR A 54 -1.38 -10.56 -9.80
N ALA A 55 -2.00 -11.48 -9.06
CA ALA A 55 -3.43 -11.41 -8.75
C ALA A 55 -3.78 -10.15 -7.93
N GLY A 56 -2.95 -9.78 -6.95
CA GLY A 56 -3.13 -8.53 -6.18
C GLY A 56 -3.10 -7.29 -7.07
N THR A 57 -2.12 -7.20 -7.96
CA THR A 57 -1.97 -6.11 -8.94
C THR A 57 -3.20 -5.99 -9.83
N LEU A 58 -3.72 -7.11 -10.34
CA LEU A 58 -4.92 -7.11 -11.18
C LEU A 58 -6.19 -6.71 -10.42
N VAL A 59 -6.33 -7.12 -9.15
CA VAL A 59 -7.46 -6.69 -8.30
C VAL A 59 -7.42 -5.19 -8.06
N HIS A 60 -6.26 -4.63 -7.68
CA HIS A 60 -6.12 -3.17 -7.47
C HIS A 60 -6.43 -2.40 -8.73
N TYR A 61 -5.87 -2.84 -9.87
CA TYR A 61 -6.16 -2.25 -11.18
C TYR A 61 -7.65 -2.26 -11.53
N ARG A 62 -8.35 -3.39 -11.33
CA ARG A 62 -9.80 -3.48 -11.61
C ARG A 62 -10.63 -2.57 -10.70
N ILE A 63 -10.28 -2.47 -9.42
CA ILE A 63 -10.95 -1.58 -8.46
C ILE A 63 -10.72 -0.12 -8.86
N ALA A 64 -9.48 0.26 -9.15
CA ALA A 64 -9.14 1.61 -9.59
C ALA A 64 -9.83 1.95 -10.93
N CYS A 65 -9.88 1.04 -11.91
CA CYS A 65 -10.65 1.23 -13.14
C CYS A 65 -12.15 1.42 -12.87
N HIS A 66 -12.75 0.63 -11.97
CA HIS A 66 -14.14 0.78 -11.60
C HIS A 66 -14.42 2.19 -11.04
N PHE A 67 -13.61 2.64 -10.07
CA PHE A 67 -13.76 3.97 -9.48
C PHE A 67 -13.48 5.07 -10.49
N ALA A 68 -12.46 4.92 -11.34
CA ALA A 68 -12.12 5.89 -12.37
C ALA A 68 -13.28 6.10 -13.35
N GLN A 69 -13.84 5.00 -13.87
CA GLN A 69 -14.97 5.05 -14.80
C GLN A 69 -16.23 5.65 -14.16
N THR A 70 -16.55 5.26 -12.93
CA THR A 70 -17.78 5.70 -12.25
C THR A 70 -17.72 7.13 -11.72
N ASN A 71 -16.52 7.69 -11.54
CA ASN A 71 -16.32 9.03 -10.95
C ASN A 71 -15.62 10.02 -11.90
N GLY A 72 -15.34 9.63 -13.14
CA GLY A 72 -14.65 10.50 -14.11
C GLY A 72 -13.21 10.84 -13.73
N LEU A 73 -12.52 9.94 -13.02
CA LEU A 73 -11.11 10.09 -12.66
C LEU A 73 -10.20 9.46 -13.75
N PRO A 74 -8.91 9.83 -13.80
CA PRO A 74 -7.96 9.21 -14.73
C PRO A 74 -7.90 7.70 -14.54
N ALA A 75 -7.88 6.96 -15.65
CA ALA A 75 -7.67 5.52 -15.61
C ALA A 75 -6.24 5.21 -15.12
N PRO A 76 -6.06 4.22 -14.23
CA PRO A 76 -4.73 3.79 -13.82
C PRO A 76 -4.01 3.12 -14.98
N ASN A 77 -2.67 3.15 -14.96
CA ASN A 77 -1.86 2.34 -15.86
C ASN A 77 -1.67 0.95 -15.24
N LEU A 78 -1.69 -0.09 -16.09
CA LEU A 78 -1.35 -1.45 -15.67
C LEU A 78 0.08 -1.77 -16.09
N GLU A 79 0.95 -1.96 -15.10
CA GLU A 79 2.25 -2.59 -15.28
C GLU A 79 2.16 -4.00 -14.71
N LEU A 80 2.03 -5.00 -15.59
CA LEU A 80 1.96 -6.39 -15.20
C LEU A 80 3.29 -7.10 -15.49
N GLU A 81 3.88 -7.67 -14.45
CA GLU A 81 4.97 -8.63 -14.57
C GLU A 81 4.40 -10.06 -14.43
N GLY A 82 4.65 -10.90 -15.43
CA GLY A 82 4.23 -12.30 -15.45
C GLY A 82 3.02 -12.62 -16.34
N GLY A 83 2.73 -13.92 -16.45
CA GLY A 83 1.62 -14.44 -17.25
C GLY A 83 0.31 -14.56 -16.47
N LEU A 84 -0.80 -14.67 -17.19
CA LEU A 84 -2.11 -14.97 -16.61
C LEU A 84 -2.31 -16.48 -16.56
N THR A 85 -2.49 -17.04 -15.36
CA THR A 85 -2.92 -18.43 -15.18
C THR A 85 -4.40 -18.50 -14.79
N PRO A 86 -5.08 -19.64 -15.00
CA PRO A 86 -6.46 -19.83 -14.53
C PRO A 86 -6.64 -19.58 -13.03
N GLU A 87 -5.64 -19.89 -12.20
CA GLU A 87 -5.65 -19.63 -10.76
C GLU A 87 -5.65 -18.14 -10.44
N ILE A 88 -4.83 -17.37 -11.14
CA ILE A 88 -4.78 -15.91 -11.01
C ILE A 88 -6.15 -15.33 -11.39
N VAL A 89 -6.69 -15.71 -12.55
CA VAL A 89 -7.99 -15.23 -13.03
C VAL A 89 -9.09 -15.54 -12.03
N ARG A 90 -9.18 -16.79 -11.57
CA ARG A 90 -10.17 -17.19 -10.55
C ARG A 90 -10.04 -16.40 -9.26
N LYS A 91 -8.82 -16.20 -8.75
CA LYS A 91 -8.58 -15.40 -7.53
C LYS A 91 -9.04 -13.96 -7.72
N VAL A 92 -8.75 -13.36 -8.88
CA VAL A 92 -9.20 -12.00 -9.22
C VAL A 92 -10.73 -11.95 -9.21
N GLU A 93 -11.41 -12.86 -9.92
CA GLU A 93 -12.89 -12.88 -9.95
C GLU A 93 -13.51 -13.06 -8.56
N ASP A 94 -12.96 -13.94 -7.73
CA ASP A 94 -13.46 -14.13 -6.37
C ASP A 94 -13.24 -12.89 -5.49
N CYS A 95 -12.14 -12.17 -5.66
CA CYS A 95 -11.93 -10.89 -4.98
C CYS A 95 -12.90 -9.82 -5.48
N MET A 96 -13.21 -9.79 -6.78
CA MET A 96 -14.15 -8.81 -7.34
C MET A 96 -15.59 -9.04 -6.85
N LYS A 97 -16.02 -10.29 -6.61
CA LYS A 97 -17.32 -10.55 -5.95
C LYS A 97 -17.38 -9.99 -4.51
N LEU A 98 -16.25 -10.05 -3.80
CA LEU A 98 -16.14 -9.45 -2.46
C LEU A 98 -16.12 -7.91 -2.55
N PHE A 99 -15.53 -7.35 -3.59
CA PHE A 99 -15.61 -5.92 -3.89
C PHE A 99 -17.04 -5.47 -4.19
N ASP A 100 -17.82 -6.24 -4.96
CA ASP A 100 -19.25 -5.95 -5.18
C ASP A 100 -20.02 -5.92 -3.84
N SER A 101 -19.71 -6.87 -2.95
CA SER A 101 -20.28 -6.92 -1.60
C SER A 101 -19.87 -5.72 -0.75
N LEU A 102 -18.63 -5.23 -0.89
CA LEU A 102 -18.15 -4.01 -0.24
C LEU A 102 -18.94 -2.79 -0.75
N MET A 103 -19.07 -2.62 -2.06
CA MET A 103 -19.78 -1.50 -2.68
C MET A 103 -21.27 -1.48 -2.32
N ALA A 104 -21.89 -2.64 -2.09
CA ALA A 104 -23.26 -2.73 -1.58
C ALA A 104 -23.38 -2.34 -0.10
N ALA A 105 -22.33 -2.56 0.71
CA ALA A 105 -22.35 -2.40 2.16
C ALA A 105 -21.75 -1.08 2.68
N ARG A 106 -21.00 -0.36 1.85
CA ARG A 106 -20.21 0.82 2.23
C ARG A 106 -20.37 1.94 1.21
N LYS A 107 -20.29 3.18 1.69
CA LYS A 107 -20.31 4.37 0.83
C LYS A 107 -18.88 4.81 0.57
N MET A 108 -18.44 4.71 -0.68
CA MET A 108 -17.09 5.09 -1.10
C MET A 108 -17.16 6.11 -2.23
N ALA A 109 -16.57 7.28 -2.03
CA ALA A 109 -16.46 8.33 -3.04
C ALA A 109 -14.98 8.74 -3.21
N PRO A 110 -14.32 8.32 -4.30
CA PRO A 110 -12.89 8.59 -4.52
C PRO A 110 -12.65 10.07 -4.81
N GLU A 111 -11.61 10.63 -4.19
CA GLU A 111 -10.97 11.89 -4.59
C GLU A 111 -9.81 11.62 -5.55
N ALA A 112 -9.04 10.56 -5.28
CA ALA A 112 -7.91 10.16 -6.10
C ALA A 112 -7.61 8.66 -5.97
N LEU A 113 -6.96 8.11 -6.98
CA LEU A 113 -6.64 6.68 -7.12
C LEU A 113 -5.17 6.53 -7.52
N GLU A 114 -4.49 5.51 -6.99
CA GLU A 114 -3.09 5.18 -7.33
C GLU A 114 -2.15 6.39 -7.29
N ILE A 115 -2.33 7.26 -6.28
CA ILE A 115 -1.55 8.49 -6.16
C ILE A 115 -0.25 8.26 -5.40
N GLU A 116 0.85 8.73 -6.00
CA GLU A 116 2.13 8.75 -5.32
C GLU A 116 2.10 9.77 -4.15
N CYS A 117 2.57 9.34 -2.99
CA CYS A 117 2.80 10.20 -1.82
C CYS A 117 4.24 10.06 -1.35
N TYR A 118 4.82 11.13 -0.84
CA TYR A 118 6.20 11.10 -0.34
C TYR A 118 6.43 12.12 0.77
N HIS A 119 7.20 11.69 1.76
CA HIS A 119 7.62 12.54 2.85
C HIS A 119 8.94 13.21 2.52
N ARG A 120 8.86 14.46 2.05
CA ARG A 120 9.99 15.29 1.61
C ARG A 120 11.19 15.25 2.56
N LYS A 121 10.99 15.55 3.84
CA LYS A 121 12.11 15.62 4.81
C LYS A 121 12.72 14.26 5.16
N LEU A 122 11.98 13.16 5.00
CA LEU A 122 12.38 11.83 5.44
C LEU A 122 12.68 10.89 4.26
N LEU A 123 12.50 11.38 3.03
CA LEU A 123 12.85 10.70 1.78
C LEU A 123 12.32 9.26 1.70
N TYR A 124 11.05 9.07 2.06
CA TYR A 124 10.31 7.84 1.76
C TYR A 124 9.05 8.15 0.96
N ALA A 125 8.58 7.18 0.17
CA ALA A 125 7.45 7.36 -0.74
C ALA A 125 6.65 6.07 -0.96
N GLY A 126 5.49 6.18 -1.59
CA GLY A 126 4.73 5.03 -2.09
C GLY A 126 3.53 5.44 -2.91
N SER A 127 2.74 4.46 -3.36
CA SER A 127 1.45 4.68 -4.03
C SER A 127 0.34 4.33 -3.05
N MET A 128 -0.60 5.24 -2.85
CA MET A 128 -1.85 4.94 -2.14
C MET A 128 -2.86 4.41 -3.14
N ASP A 129 -3.48 3.25 -2.84
CA ASP A 129 -4.49 2.68 -3.73
C ASP A 129 -5.66 3.65 -3.91
N TRP A 130 -6.11 4.30 -2.82
CA TRP A 130 -7.34 5.08 -2.82
C TRP A 130 -7.36 6.16 -1.72
N LEU A 131 -7.76 7.37 -2.10
CA LEU A 131 -8.01 8.51 -1.21
C LEU A 131 -9.40 9.07 -1.49
N GLY A 132 -10.21 9.33 -0.46
CA GLY A 132 -11.55 9.90 -0.62
C GLY A 132 -12.44 9.72 0.60
N LEU A 133 -13.76 9.83 0.44
CA LEU A 133 -14.73 9.65 1.52
C LEU A 133 -15.15 8.19 1.66
N PHE A 134 -14.81 7.57 2.79
CA PHE A 134 -15.26 6.25 3.22
C PHE A 134 -16.27 6.39 4.36
N ASP A 135 -17.52 6.02 4.11
CA ASP A 135 -18.66 6.21 5.03
C ASP A 135 -18.74 7.64 5.59
N GLY A 136 -18.47 8.63 4.72
CA GLY A 136 -18.52 10.05 5.05
C GLY A 136 -17.29 10.61 5.77
N LYS A 137 -16.29 9.78 6.08
CA LYS A 137 -15.00 10.22 6.63
C LYS A 137 -13.93 10.17 5.56
N ARG A 138 -13.11 11.21 5.46
CA ARG A 138 -11.96 11.19 4.56
C ARG A 138 -10.99 10.10 4.99
N ALA A 139 -10.52 9.28 4.06
CA ALA A 139 -9.77 8.07 4.36
C ALA A 139 -8.67 7.81 3.33
N VAL A 140 -7.54 7.30 3.82
CA VAL A 140 -6.57 6.57 3.00
C VAL A 140 -6.93 5.09 3.11
N VAL A 141 -7.27 4.48 1.99
CA VAL A 141 -7.66 3.07 1.92
C VAL A 141 -6.57 2.28 1.21
N ASP A 142 -6.20 1.16 1.82
CA ASP A 142 -5.26 0.18 1.27
C ASP A 142 -6.00 -1.16 1.08
N PHE A 143 -6.09 -1.61 -0.17
CA PHE A 143 -6.73 -2.87 -0.52
C PHE A 143 -5.72 -4.01 -0.40
N LYS A 144 -6.20 -5.18 0.01
CA LYS A 144 -5.37 -6.36 0.22
C LYS A 144 -6.07 -7.61 -0.29
N THR A 145 -5.33 -8.48 -0.98
CA THR A 145 -5.80 -9.81 -1.40
C THR A 145 -5.23 -10.95 -0.54
N SER A 146 -4.62 -10.58 0.59
CA SER A 146 -4.02 -11.48 1.57
C SER A 146 -5.07 -12.22 2.41
N LYS A 147 -4.65 -13.31 3.06
CA LYS A 147 -5.51 -14.12 3.95
C LYS A 147 -5.69 -13.47 5.35
N GLY A 148 -5.51 -12.16 5.47
CA GLY A 148 -5.55 -11.45 6.74
C GLY A 148 -5.06 -10.01 6.62
N ILE A 149 -5.30 -9.23 7.68
CA ILE A 149 -4.75 -7.89 7.86
C ILE A 149 -3.61 -7.98 8.87
N PHE A 150 -2.40 -7.74 8.39
CA PHE A 150 -1.14 -7.90 9.13
C PHE A 150 -0.58 -6.53 9.53
N ASP A 151 0.35 -6.53 10.49
CA ASP A 151 0.87 -5.28 11.06
C ASP A 151 1.64 -4.44 10.04
N ASN A 152 2.29 -5.06 9.05
CA ASN A 152 2.89 -4.34 7.93
C ASN A 152 1.84 -3.62 7.06
N HIS A 153 0.63 -4.14 6.90
CA HIS A 153 -0.44 -3.43 6.18
C HIS A 153 -0.87 -2.17 6.93
N ARG A 154 -1.01 -2.29 8.25
CA ARG A 154 -1.34 -1.15 9.12
C ARG A 154 -0.23 -0.09 9.08
N ALA A 155 1.03 -0.52 9.20
CA ALA A 155 2.19 0.37 9.10
C ALA A 155 2.28 1.05 7.73
N GLN A 156 1.96 0.32 6.66
CA GLN A 156 1.95 0.84 5.29
C GLN A 156 0.93 1.98 5.12
N VAL A 157 -0.33 1.76 5.49
CA VAL A 157 -1.38 2.79 5.34
C VAL A 157 -1.12 4.01 6.23
N VAL A 158 -0.58 3.82 7.44
CA VAL A 158 -0.20 4.91 8.33
C VAL A 158 0.99 5.71 7.77
N ALA A 159 1.98 5.04 7.16
CA ALA A 159 3.09 5.72 6.50
C ALA A 159 2.62 6.58 5.32
N TYR A 160 1.64 6.08 4.56
CA TYR A 160 0.99 6.83 3.48
C TYR A 160 0.22 8.05 3.97
N LYS A 161 -0.62 7.88 5.00
CA LYS A 161 -1.28 9.01 5.67
C LYS A 161 -0.28 10.09 6.08
N ARG A 162 0.83 9.71 6.71
CA ARG A 162 1.88 10.66 7.11
C ARG A 162 2.56 11.35 5.92
N ALA A 163 2.91 10.60 4.88
CA ALA A 163 3.50 11.17 3.68
C ALA A 163 2.55 12.19 3.03
N LEU A 164 1.28 11.83 2.90
CA LEU A 164 0.23 12.71 2.39
C LEU A 164 0.09 13.99 3.22
N MET A 165 -0.02 13.87 4.55
CA MET A 165 -0.16 15.02 5.46
C MET A 165 1.09 15.90 5.53
N SER A 166 2.26 15.36 5.19
CA SER A 166 3.51 16.13 5.13
C SER A 166 3.61 17.00 3.86
N ASP A 167 2.74 16.79 2.87
CA ASP A 167 2.76 17.59 1.65
C ASP A 167 2.22 19.01 1.92
N PRO A 168 2.97 20.08 1.61
CA PRO A 168 2.51 21.46 1.82
C PRO A 168 1.24 21.83 1.05
N LYS A 169 0.85 21.04 0.03
CA LYS A 169 -0.39 21.20 -0.75
C LYS A 169 -1.56 20.42 -0.15
N PHE A 170 -1.33 19.55 0.84
CA PHE A 170 -2.41 18.84 1.52
C PHE A 170 -3.36 19.83 2.19
N ARG A 171 -4.65 19.69 1.93
CA ARG A 171 -5.72 20.50 2.49
C ARG A 171 -6.84 19.58 2.96
N GLY A 172 -7.62 20.04 3.94
CA GLY A 172 -8.78 19.31 4.48
C GLY A 172 -8.47 18.54 5.75
N ASP A 173 -9.46 17.77 6.19
CA ASP A 173 -9.39 17.00 7.42
C ASP A 173 -8.36 15.88 7.35
N GLU A 174 -7.81 15.54 8.50
CA GLU A 174 -6.92 14.39 8.68
C GLU A 174 -7.66 13.10 8.27
N PRO A 175 -7.12 12.32 7.32
CA PRO A 175 -7.80 11.12 6.86
C PRO A 175 -7.63 9.99 7.89
N ILE A 176 -8.65 9.16 8.02
CA ILE A 176 -8.55 7.89 8.77
C ILE A 176 -7.80 6.84 7.93
N CYS A 177 -7.16 5.89 8.60
CA CYS A 177 -6.56 4.74 7.92
C CYS A 177 -7.54 3.57 7.83
N VAL A 178 -7.75 3.04 6.63
CA VAL A 178 -8.63 1.90 6.40
C VAL A 178 -7.88 0.82 5.60
N ILE A 179 -7.95 -0.42 6.07
CA ILE A 179 -7.45 -1.58 5.33
C ILE A 179 -8.64 -2.46 4.94
N ILE A 180 -8.72 -2.84 3.67
CA ILE A 180 -9.78 -3.70 3.15
C ILE A 180 -9.15 -4.98 2.57
N ALA A 181 -9.32 -6.09 3.29
CA ALA A 181 -8.87 -7.40 2.84
C ALA A 181 -10.01 -8.15 2.16
N MET A 182 -9.79 -8.54 0.90
CA MET A 182 -10.69 -9.33 0.07
C MET A 182 -9.99 -10.62 -0.31
N ASN A 183 -10.39 -11.73 0.32
CA ASN A 183 -9.83 -13.04 0.00
C ASN A 183 -10.88 -14.13 0.25
N PRO A 184 -11.07 -15.09 -0.68
CA PRO A 184 -12.12 -16.10 -0.56
C PRO A 184 -12.02 -16.98 0.68
N VAL A 185 -10.84 -17.09 1.31
CA VAL A 185 -10.64 -17.87 2.54
C VAL A 185 -11.19 -17.14 3.78
N ILE A 186 -11.05 -15.82 3.83
CA ILE A 186 -11.44 -15.02 5.00
C ILE A 186 -12.64 -14.12 4.74
N GLY A 187 -13.18 -14.14 3.52
CA GLY A 187 -14.23 -13.23 3.06
C GLY A 187 -13.74 -11.79 2.90
N LEU A 188 -14.68 -10.86 3.07
CA LEU A 188 -14.43 -9.42 3.13
C LEU A 188 -14.16 -9.01 4.58
N LYS A 189 -13.01 -8.39 4.84
CA LYS A 189 -12.69 -7.76 6.11
C LYS A 189 -12.35 -6.30 5.90
N VAL A 190 -12.94 -5.43 6.71
CA VAL A 190 -12.66 -4.00 6.75
C VAL A 190 -12.16 -3.68 8.13
N GLU A 191 -10.98 -3.07 8.22
CA GLU A 191 -10.41 -2.57 9.46
C GLU A 191 -10.19 -1.07 9.34
N VAL A 192 -10.85 -0.32 10.23
CA VAL A 192 -10.60 1.11 10.42
C VAL A 192 -9.70 1.23 11.64
N LEU A 193 -8.54 1.85 11.50
CA LEU A 193 -7.63 2.03 12.63
C LEU A 193 -8.16 3.12 13.56
N ASP A 194 -8.24 2.80 14.84
CA ASP A 194 -8.39 3.80 15.90
C ASP A 194 -7.03 4.41 16.26
N ALA A 195 -7.03 5.40 17.16
CA ALA A 195 -5.81 6.10 17.56
C ALA A 195 -4.73 5.15 18.12
N TRP A 196 -5.12 4.08 18.81
CA TRP A 196 -4.18 3.12 19.37
C TRP A 196 -3.60 2.20 18.29
N GLY A 197 -4.44 1.73 17.36
CA GLY A 197 -4.04 0.96 16.19
C GLY A 197 -3.10 1.75 15.28
N GLU A 198 -3.40 3.03 15.03
CA GLU A 198 -2.52 3.93 14.30
C GLU A 198 -1.18 4.15 15.02
N GLY A 199 -1.20 4.29 16.36
CA GLY A 199 0.01 4.40 17.19
C GLY A 199 0.94 3.19 17.05
N ARG A 200 0.43 1.97 17.22
CA ARG A 200 1.27 0.76 17.04
C ARG A 200 1.80 0.58 15.63
N ALA A 201 0.96 0.88 14.63
CA ALA A 201 1.36 0.84 13.24
C ALA A 201 2.48 1.85 12.94
N ALA A 202 2.43 3.02 13.58
CA ALA A 202 3.49 4.02 13.53
C ALA A 202 4.80 3.51 14.10
N ASP A 203 4.76 2.90 15.28
CA ASP A 203 5.95 2.38 15.95
C ASP A 203 6.66 1.34 15.07
N LEU A 204 5.90 0.44 14.44
CA LEU A 204 6.46 -0.54 13.51
C LEU A 204 7.10 0.12 12.28
N PHE A 205 6.44 1.13 11.69
CA PHE A 205 7.02 1.89 10.59
C PHE A 205 8.32 2.58 10.99
N TRP A 206 8.35 3.24 12.14
CA TRP A 206 9.56 3.93 12.63
C TRP A 206 10.68 2.97 12.97
N GLN A 207 10.37 1.80 13.53
CA GLN A 207 11.36 0.74 13.73
C GLN A 207 12.02 0.33 12.40
N ALA A 208 11.22 0.13 11.34
CA ALA A 208 11.74 -0.20 10.01
C ALA A 208 12.61 0.94 9.46
N PHE A 209 12.11 2.17 9.58
CA PHE A 209 12.76 3.37 9.06
C PHE A 209 14.09 3.67 9.77
N ASP A 210 14.14 3.58 11.10
CA ASP A 210 15.35 3.76 11.89
C ASP A 210 16.41 2.71 11.55
N THR A 211 15.98 1.46 11.35
CA THR A 211 16.87 0.37 10.96
C THR A 211 17.45 0.63 9.56
N TYR A 212 16.63 1.12 8.63
CA TYR A 212 17.09 1.58 7.32
C TYR A 212 18.11 2.72 7.44
N GLN A 213 17.80 3.77 8.20
CA GLN A 213 18.70 4.92 8.35
C GLN A 213 20.06 4.52 8.95
N LYS A 214 20.07 3.62 9.94
CA LYS A 214 21.31 3.13 10.57
C LYS A 214 22.15 2.26 9.62
N SER A 215 21.50 1.45 8.78
CA SER A 215 22.19 0.52 7.87
C SER A 215 22.71 1.20 6.60
N GLU A 216 21.96 2.14 6.05
CA GLU A 216 22.26 2.72 4.73
C GLU A 216 22.86 4.13 4.81
N ARG A 217 22.85 4.77 5.99
CA ARG A 217 23.27 6.17 6.22
C ARG A 217 22.92 7.08 5.04
N PRO A 218 21.63 7.19 4.64
CA PRO A 218 21.28 8.05 3.52
C PRO A 218 21.77 9.46 3.86
N VAL A 219 22.73 9.96 3.09
CA VAL A 219 23.21 11.33 3.24
C VAL A 219 22.03 12.20 2.87
N ILE A 220 21.36 12.82 3.84
CA ILE A 220 20.39 13.88 3.60
C ILE A 220 21.20 15.06 3.06
N ARG A 221 21.48 15.04 1.76
CA ARG A 221 22.20 16.11 1.07
C ARG A 221 21.20 17.23 0.87
N HIS A 222 21.37 18.30 1.65
CA HIS A 222 20.71 19.60 1.50
C HIS A 222 19.21 19.51 1.25
N VAL A 223 18.42 19.57 2.33
CA VAL A 223 17.02 19.96 2.21
C VAL A 223 17.01 21.45 1.85
N PRO A 224 16.42 21.86 0.72
CA PRO A 224 16.34 23.28 0.35
C PRO A 224 15.68 24.12 1.47
N GLU A 225 16.20 25.33 1.72
CA GLU A 225 15.74 26.22 2.81
C GLU A 225 14.27 26.67 2.63
N ASP A 226 13.71 26.57 1.44
CA ASP A 226 12.31 26.84 1.11
C ASP A 226 11.34 25.72 1.55
N TRP A 227 11.85 24.69 2.26
CA TRP A 227 11.05 23.64 2.91
C TRP A 227 10.78 23.89 4.40
N PHE A 228 11.08 25.11 4.89
CA PHE A 228 10.81 25.60 6.23
C PHE A 228 9.58 26.51 6.29
#